data_AF-A0A3D3LK69-F1
#
_entry.id   AF-A0A3D3LK69-F1
#
_cell.length_a   1.000
_cell.length_b   1.000
_cell.length_c   1.000
_cell.angle_alpha   90.00
_cell.angle_beta   90.00
_cell.angle_gamma   90.00
#
_symmetry.space_group_name_H-M   'P 1'
#
loop_
_entity.id
_entity.type
_entity.pdbx_description
1 polymer ?
#
loop_
_entity_poly.entity_id
_entity_poly.type
_entity_poly.pdbx_seq_one_letter_code
_entity_poly.pdbx_strand_id
1 'polypeptide(L)'
;GALTLGWLAHLPPLAEYSLLGRTLAVMPVKLTVGLLILGFVAMELSPAMAAWRFDARLLPVGGCVSGFFGGLSGNQGAFRSMFLLKTGLSKEQFIATGVVLAVIVDLARMPVYGVAFFKSGPPVDLMLVVVACLAAFAGSFLAARLLKKLTIRSLQFIVGMLLILVAFGMITGVL
;
A
#
# COMPACT_ATOMS: atom_id res chain seq x y z
N GLY A 1 -13.99 -2.84 2.58
CA GLY A 1 -12.66 -2.23 2.46
C GLY A 1 -12.67 -0.80 2.98
N ALA A 2 -12.91 0.19 2.12
CA ALA A 2 -12.84 1.59 2.54
C ALA A 2 -13.90 1.97 3.60
N LEU A 3 -15.14 1.50 3.45
CA LEU A 3 -16.21 1.72 4.43
C LEU A 3 -15.86 1.12 5.80
N THR A 4 -15.31 -0.08 5.82
CA THR A 4 -14.87 -0.75 7.06
C THR A 4 -13.69 -0.01 7.70
N LEU A 5 -12.79 0.56 6.90
CA LEU A 5 -11.71 1.42 7.41
C LEU A 5 -12.26 2.70 8.05
N GLY A 6 -13.22 3.36 7.38
CA GLY A 6 -13.88 4.56 7.89
C GLY A 6 -14.59 4.30 9.22
N TRP A 7 -15.28 3.16 9.34
CA TRP A 7 -15.89 2.75 10.60
C TRP A 7 -14.84 2.53 11.71
N LEU A 8 -13.76 1.79 11.42
CA LEU A 8 -12.65 1.57 12.38
C LEU A 8 -11.99 2.88 12.83
N ALA A 9 -11.97 3.90 11.97
CA ALA A 9 -11.35 5.21 12.27
C ALA A 9 -12.15 6.03 13.30
N HIS A 10 -13.43 5.73 13.49
CA HIS A 10 -14.28 6.42 14.47
C HIS A 10 -14.35 5.71 15.83
N LEU A 11 -13.73 4.54 15.98
CA LEU A 11 -13.72 3.80 17.23
C LEU A 11 -12.74 4.44 18.23
N PRO A 12 -13.06 4.39 19.54
CA PRO A 12 -12.16 4.90 20.58
C PRO A 12 -10.86 4.09 20.65
N PRO A 13 -9.80 4.66 21.25
CA PRO A 13 -8.55 3.93 21.51
C PRO A 13 -8.80 2.64 22.30
N LEU A 14 -8.10 1.57 21.93
CA LEU A 14 -8.15 0.29 22.66
C LEU A 14 -7.29 0.32 23.92
N ALA A 15 -6.20 1.06 23.87
CA ALA A 15 -5.27 1.25 24.97
C ALA A 15 -4.58 2.61 24.83
N GLU A 16 -4.35 3.27 25.95
CA GLU A 16 -3.53 4.47 26.05
C GLU A 16 -2.40 4.22 27.03
N TYR A 17 -1.20 4.67 26.69
CA TYR A 17 -0.04 4.54 27.55
C TYR A 17 0.92 5.71 27.35
N SER A 18 1.74 5.99 28.36
CA SER A 18 2.75 7.04 28.29
C SER A 18 4.11 6.42 28.01
N LEU A 19 4.78 6.91 26.98
CA LEU A 19 6.16 6.52 26.65
C LEU A 19 6.98 7.79 26.40
N LEU A 20 8.11 7.94 27.10
CA LEU A 20 9.01 9.10 26.97
C LEU A 20 8.27 10.45 27.14
N GLY A 21 7.28 10.50 28.03
CA GLY A 21 6.48 11.71 28.29
C GLY A 21 5.45 12.04 27.20
N ARG A 22 5.24 11.17 26.21
CA ARG A 22 4.18 11.29 25.19
C ARG A 22 3.08 10.27 25.46
N THR A 23 1.83 10.72 25.41
CA THR A 23 0.66 9.85 25.43
C THR A 23 0.47 9.23 24.05
N LEU A 24 0.63 7.90 23.98
CA LEU A 24 0.41 7.10 22.79
C LEU A 24 -0.92 6.35 22.92
N ALA A 25 -1.65 6.26 21.81
CA ALA A 25 -2.96 5.63 21.75
C ALA A 25 -2.99 4.57 20.65
N VAL A 26 -3.35 3.34 21.02
CA VAL A 26 -3.53 2.23 20.09
C VAL A 26 -4.93 2.33 19.48
N MET A 27 -5.01 2.91 18.28
CA MET A 27 -6.27 3.06 17.56
C MET A 27 -6.62 1.75 16.83
N PRO A 28 -7.89 1.27 16.88
CA PRO A 28 -8.35 0.09 16.14
C PRO A 28 -7.99 0.11 14.65
N VAL A 29 -8.12 1.28 14.02
CA VAL A 29 -7.77 1.49 12.61
C VAL A 29 -6.27 1.25 12.34
N LYS A 30 -5.39 1.80 13.18
CA LYS A 30 -3.94 1.69 13.03
C LYS A 30 -3.45 0.27 13.32
N LEU A 31 -4.00 -0.35 14.36
CA LEU A 31 -3.74 -1.75 14.70
C LEU A 31 -4.13 -2.67 13.53
N THR A 32 -5.34 -2.51 12.99
CA THR A 32 -5.83 -3.33 11.88
C THR A 32 -4.95 -3.18 10.64
N VAL A 33 -4.62 -1.94 10.24
CA VAL A 33 -3.76 -1.70 9.07
C VAL A 33 -2.36 -2.26 9.30
N GLY A 34 -1.77 -2.07 10.48
CA GLY A 34 -0.45 -2.62 10.82
C GLY A 34 -0.43 -4.15 10.77
N LEU A 35 -1.43 -4.83 11.34
CA LEU A 35 -1.56 -6.29 11.27
C LEU A 35 -1.72 -6.79 9.83
N LEU A 36 -2.50 -6.07 9.01
CA LEU A 36 -2.63 -6.39 7.58
C LEU A 36 -1.29 -6.25 6.86
N ILE A 37 -0.55 -5.17 7.08
CA ILE A 37 0.78 -4.97 6.48
C ILE A 37 1.71 -6.13 6.89
N LEU A 38 1.76 -6.52 8.17
CA LEU A 38 2.56 -7.66 8.61
C LEU A 38 2.15 -8.95 7.92
N GLY A 39 0.84 -9.21 7.81
CA GLY A 39 0.32 -10.35 7.06
C GLY A 39 0.79 -10.34 5.61
N PHE A 40 0.63 -9.20 4.92
CA PHE A 40 1.07 -9.04 3.54
C PHE A 40 2.57 -9.25 3.34
N VAL A 41 3.40 -8.67 4.20
CA VAL A 41 4.86 -8.84 4.14
C VAL A 41 5.24 -10.30 4.40
N ALA A 42 4.63 -10.96 5.38
CA ALA A 42 4.87 -12.38 5.65
C ALA A 42 4.46 -13.25 4.45
N MET A 43 3.34 -12.93 3.80
CA MET A 43 2.90 -13.63 2.58
C MET A 43 3.87 -13.40 1.41
N GLU A 44 4.34 -12.16 1.23
CA GLU A 44 5.24 -11.78 0.13
C GLU A 44 6.65 -12.36 0.29
N LEU A 45 7.16 -12.43 1.52
CA LEU A 45 8.46 -13.06 1.82
C LEU A 45 8.39 -14.59 1.86
N SER A 46 7.19 -15.18 1.89
CA SER A 46 7.00 -16.63 1.93
C SER A 46 7.18 -17.27 0.54
N PRO A 47 8.20 -18.13 0.34
CA PRO A 47 8.41 -18.81 -0.94
C PRO A 47 7.30 -19.82 -1.26
N ALA A 48 6.60 -20.34 -0.25
CA ALA A 48 5.49 -21.27 -0.43
C ALA A 48 4.29 -20.62 -1.13
N MET A 49 4.00 -19.35 -0.81
CA MET A 49 2.87 -18.63 -1.39
C MET A 49 3.11 -18.26 -2.87
N ALA A 50 4.37 -18.02 -3.26
CA ALA A 50 4.75 -17.80 -4.66
C ALA A 50 4.53 -19.04 -5.54
N ALA A 51 4.62 -20.23 -4.94
CA ALA A 51 4.40 -21.51 -5.62
C ALA A 51 2.91 -21.85 -5.80
N TRP A 52 1.99 -21.21 -5.07
CA TRP A 52 0.56 -21.48 -5.19
C TRP A 52 0.04 -21.06 -6.57
N ARG A 53 -0.72 -21.96 -7.19
CA ARG A 53 -1.40 -21.74 -8.47
C ARG A 53 -2.88 -21.59 -8.16
N PHE A 54 -3.43 -20.41 -8.39
CA PHE A 54 -4.88 -20.22 -8.33
C PHE A 54 -5.50 -20.71 -9.63
N ASP A 55 -6.55 -21.51 -9.52
CA ASP A 55 -7.39 -21.88 -10.66
C ASP A 55 -8.05 -20.62 -11.23
N ALA A 56 -8.15 -20.51 -12.56
CA ALA A 56 -8.78 -19.38 -13.25
C ALA A 56 -10.24 -19.17 -12.81
N ARG A 57 -10.91 -20.22 -12.35
CA ARG A 57 -12.28 -20.13 -11.79
C ARG A 57 -12.37 -19.29 -10.51
N LEU A 58 -11.26 -19.14 -9.79
CA LEU A 58 -11.17 -18.34 -8.56
C LEU A 58 -10.81 -16.87 -8.82
N LEU A 59 -10.60 -16.46 -10.07
CA LEU A 59 -10.24 -15.07 -10.42
C LEU A 59 -11.25 -14.03 -9.94
N PRO A 60 -12.58 -14.22 -10.08
CA PRO A 60 -13.55 -13.25 -9.57
C PRO A 60 -13.48 -13.14 -8.04
N VAL A 61 -13.34 -14.27 -7.34
CA VAL A 61 -13.25 -14.32 -5.87
C VAL A 61 -11.96 -13.64 -5.40
N GLY A 62 -10.83 -13.95 -6.03
CA GLY A 62 -9.54 -13.32 -5.75
C GLY A 62 -9.57 -11.81 -5.99
N GLY A 63 -10.27 -11.36 -7.03
CA GLY A 63 -10.54 -9.94 -7.30
C GLY A 63 -11.34 -9.26 -6.20
N CYS A 64 -12.43 -9.89 -5.73
CA CYS A 64 -13.23 -9.39 -4.61
C CYS A 64 -12.42 -9.28 -3.31
N VAL A 65 -11.65 -10.32 -2.97
CA VAL A 65 -10.82 -10.37 -1.76
C VAL A 65 -9.70 -9.32 -1.82
N SER A 66 -9.00 -9.23 -2.96
CA SER A 66 -7.97 -8.20 -3.20
C SER A 66 -8.57 -6.78 -3.13
N GLY A 67 -9.73 -6.57 -3.75
CA GLY A 67 -10.49 -5.33 -3.71
C GLY A 67 -10.86 -4.92 -2.29
N PHE A 68 -11.35 -5.86 -1.48
CA PHE A 68 -11.68 -5.62 -0.07
C PHE A 68 -10.43 -5.21 0.73
N PHE A 69 -9.38 -6.03 0.69
CA PHE A 69 -8.20 -5.83 1.55
C PHE A 69 -7.40 -4.60 1.20
N GLY A 70 -7.26 -4.24 -0.07
CA GLY A 70 -6.60 -2.98 -0.37
C GLY A 70 -7.54 -1.79 -0.51
N GLY A 71 -8.85 -1.98 -0.43
CA GLY A 71 -9.74 -0.91 0.03
C GLY A 71 -9.57 -0.63 1.53
N LEU A 72 -9.19 -1.63 2.33
CA LEU A 72 -8.93 -1.51 3.78
C LEU A 72 -7.52 -1.00 4.10
N SER A 73 -6.49 -1.44 3.36
CA SER A 73 -5.08 -1.12 3.66
C SER A 73 -4.38 -0.28 2.59
N GLY A 74 -4.99 -0.08 1.42
CA GLY A 74 -4.31 0.49 0.26
C GLY A 74 -3.34 -0.47 -0.47
N ASN A 75 -3.02 -1.64 0.10
CA ASN A 75 -1.97 -2.53 -0.39
C ASN A 75 -2.48 -3.63 -1.36
N GLN A 76 -3.24 -3.26 -2.39
CA GLN A 76 -3.75 -4.24 -3.41
C GLN A 76 -2.65 -4.82 -4.31
N GLY A 77 -1.45 -4.21 -4.30
CA GLY A 77 -0.38 -4.49 -5.26
C GLY A 77 0.14 -5.93 -5.19
N ALA A 78 0.31 -6.50 -3.99
CA ALA A 78 0.88 -7.83 -3.82
C ALA A 78 -0.01 -8.94 -4.41
N PHE A 79 -1.31 -8.95 -4.08
CA PHE A 79 -2.25 -9.91 -4.66
C PHE A 79 -2.38 -9.72 -6.17
N ARG A 80 -2.48 -8.48 -6.65
CA ARG A 80 -2.58 -8.18 -8.08
C ARG A 80 -1.37 -8.68 -8.88
N SER A 81 -0.16 -8.45 -8.37
CA SER A 81 1.08 -8.93 -9.00
C SER A 81 1.13 -10.46 -9.04
N MET A 82 0.72 -11.15 -7.97
CA MET A 82 0.63 -12.62 -7.97
C MET A 82 -0.31 -13.17 -9.05
N PHE A 83 -1.46 -12.53 -9.28
CA PHE A 83 -2.39 -12.96 -10.32
C PHE A 83 -1.85 -12.66 -11.74
N LEU A 84 -1.29 -11.46 -11.96
CA LEU A 84 -0.72 -11.06 -13.26
C LEU A 84 0.56 -11.85 -13.62
N LEU A 85 1.32 -12.35 -12.65
CA LEU A 85 2.48 -13.21 -12.90
C LEU A 85 2.10 -14.59 -13.48
N LYS A 86 0.83 -15.01 -13.35
CA LYS A 86 0.35 -16.32 -13.80
C LYS A 86 -0.38 -16.26 -15.15
N THR A 87 -0.54 -15.09 -15.76
CA THR A 87 -1.23 -14.91 -17.06
C THR A 87 -0.31 -15.08 -18.28
N GLY A 88 0.95 -15.47 -18.09
CA GLY A 88 1.90 -15.71 -19.18
C GLY A 88 2.40 -14.45 -19.88
N LEU A 89 2.23 -13.28 -19.26
CA LEU A 89 2.69 -12.00 -19.79
C LEU A 89 4.22 -11.95 -19.83
N SER A 90 4.77 -11.33 -20.89
CA SER A 90 6.18 -10.96 -20.93
C SER A 90 6.50 -9.95 -19.81
N LYS A 91 7.77 -9.82 -19.44
CA LYS A 91 8.21 -8.85 -18.42
C LYS A 91 7.76 -7.43 -18.74
N GLU A 92 7.83 -7.06 -20.01
CA GLU A 92 7.44 -5.75 -20.54
C GLU A 92 5.93 -5.56 -20.43
N GLN A 93 5.14 -6.58 -20.80
CA GLN A 93 3.68 -6.55 -20.68
C GLN A 93 3.25 -6.46 -19.22
N PHE A 94 3.88 -7.22 -18.31
CA PHE A 94 3.60 -7.16 -16.88
C PHE A 94 3.85 -5.76 -16.31
N ILE A 95 5.00 -5.16 -16.63
CA ILE A 95 5.35 -3.81 -16.17
C ILE A 95 4.39 -2.77 -16.77
N ALA A 96 4.12 -2.83 -18.08
CA ALA A 96 3.24 -1.89 -18.76
C ALA A 96 1.80 -1.95 -18.22
N THR A 97 1.22 -3.15 -18.06
CA THR A 97 -0.09 -3.34 -17.44
C THR A 97 -0.08 -2.87 -15.99
N GLY A 98 1.02 -3.11 -15.27
CA GLY A 98 1.32 -2.54 -13.96
C GLY A 98 1.07 -1.03 -13.90
N VAL A 99 1.80 -0.30 -14.75
CA VAL A 99 1.80 1.16 -14.84
C VAL A 99 0.46 1.71 -15.30
N VAL A 100 -0.14 1.18 -16.37
CA VAL A 100 -1.42 1.68 -16.90
C VAL A 100 -2.52 1.59 -15.85
N LEU A 101 -2.62 0.47 -15.15
CA LEU A 101 -3.61 0.32 -14.09
C LEU A 101 -3.31 1.22 -12.88
N ALA A 102 -2.04 1.52 -12.56
CA ALA A 102 -1.72 2.50 -11.53
C ALA A 102 -2.22 3.91 -11.92
N VAL A 103 -1.96 4.31 -13.17
CA VAL A 103 -2.46 5.59 -13.73
C VAL A 103 -3.99 5.65 -13.71
N ILE A 104 -4.68 4.59 -14.13
CA ILE A 104 -6.16 4.54 -14.12
C ILE A 104 -6.69 4.67 -12.69
N VAL A 105 -6.10 3.96 -11.73
CA VAL A 105 -6.52 4.03 -10.32
C VAL A 105 -6.28 5.42 -9.74
N ASP A 106 -5.15 6.05 -10.05
CA ASP A 106 -4.85 7.40 -9.56
C ASP A 106 -5.76 8.45 -10.19
N LEU A 107 -6.05 8.36 -11.50
CA LEU A 107 -7.04 9.20 -12.16
C LEU A 107 -8.43 9.04 -11.57
N ALA A 108 -8.83 7.82 -11.19
CA ALA A 108 -10.12 7.59 -10.52
C ALA A 108 -10.15 8.17 -9.10
N ARG A 109 -9.01 8.22 -8.39
CA ARG A 109 -8.90 8.78 -7.03
C ARG A 109 -8.86 10.30 -7.00
N MET A 110 -8.23 10.93 -8.00
CA MET A 110 -8.05 12.39 -8.03
C MET A 110 -9.36 13.19 -7.84
N PRO A 111 -10.48 12.88 -8.53
CA PRO A 111 -11.74 13.59 -8.31
C PRO A 111 -12.29 13.44 -6.89
N VAL A 112 -12.21 12.23 -6.32
CA VAL A 112 -12.71 11.93 -4.98
C VAL A 112 -11.92 12.72 -3.92
N TYR A 113 -10.59 12.70 -4.02
CA TYR A 113 -9.72 13.46 -3.12
C TYR A 113 -9.83 14.97 -3.36
N GLY A 114 -9.95 15.38 -4.63
CA GLY A 114 -10.14 16.77 -5.03
C GLY A 114 -11.39 17.38 -4.42
N VAL A 115 -12.53 16.70 -4.48
CA VAL A 115 -13.78 17.20 -3.88
C VAL A 115 -13.66 17.38 -2.36
N ALA A 116 -13.04 16.43 -1.66
CA ALA A 116 -12.83 16.55 -0.21
C ALA A 116 -11.89 17.72 0.13
N PHE A 117 -10.84 17.89 -0.67
CA PHE A 117 -9.85 18.95 -0.53
C PHE A 117 -10.42 20.33 -0.84
N PHE A 118 -11.18 20.51 -1.92
CA PHE A 118 -11.80 21.81 -2.24
C PHE A 118 -12.89 22.22 -1.24
N LYS A 119 -13.54 21.27 -0.57
CA LYS A 119 -14.55 21.57 0.45
C LYS A 119 -13.98 22.01 1.80
N SER A 120 -12.84 21.45 2.20
CA SER A 120 -12.37 21.54 3.60
C SER A 120 -10.84 21.56 3.75
N GLY A 121 -10.11 21.64 2.63
CA GLY A 121 -8.66 21.55 2.61
C GLY A 121 -7.97 22.86 3.02
N PRO A 122 -6.73 22.76 3.54
CA PRO A 122 -5.91 23.93 3.83
C PRO A 122 -5.53 24.67 2.53
N PRO A 123 -5.11 25.95 2.62
CA PRO A 123 -4.60 26.68 1.46
C PRO A 123 -3.44 25.93 0.80
N VAL A 124 -3.43 25.91 -0.53
CA VAL A 124 -2.42 25.20 -1.32
C VAL A 124 -1.19 26.07 -1.51
N ASP A 125 -0.05 25.60 -1.04
CA ASP A 125 1.25 26.14 -1.44
C ASP A 125 1.68 25.50 -2.78
N LEU A 126 1.52 26.26 -3.87
CA LEU A 126 1.88 25.80 -5.21
C LEU A 126 3.38 25.49 -5.34
N MET A 127 4.24 26.20 -4.60
CA MET A 127 5.67 25.94 -4.64
C MET A 127 6.00 24.61 -3.98
N LEU A 128 5.38 24.31 -2.83
CA LEU A 128 5.52 23.01 -2.18
C LEU A 128 5.05 21.86 -3.09
N VAL A 129 3.92 22.04 -3.79
CA VAL A 129 3.41 21.04 -4.74
C VAL A 129 4.40 20.80 -5.87
N VAL A 130 4.93 21.86 -6.49
CA VAL A 130 5.91 21.74 -7.59
C VAL A 130 7.18 21.03 -7.10
N VAL A 131 7.72 21.41 -5.95
CA VAL A 131 8.92 20.78 -5.37
C VAL A 131 8.66 19.31 -5.05
N ALA A 132 7.52 18.97 -4.47
CA ALA A 132 7.15 17.58 -4.19
C ALA A 132 7.02 16.75 -5.47
N CYS A 133 6.41 17.30 -6.53
CA CYS A 133 6.32 16.66 -7.84
C CYS A 133 7.70 16.41 -8.46
N LEU A 134 8.59 17.40 -8.43
CA LEU A 134 9.97 17.27 -8.93
C LEU A 134 10.76 16.23 -8.13
N ALA A 135 10.63 16.21 -6.79
CA ALA A 135 11.27 15.24 -5.93
C ALA A 135 10.78 13.81 -6.21
N ALA A 136 9.46 13.61 -6.36
CA ALA A 136 8.88 12.32 -6.72
C ALA A 136 9.33 11.84 -8.11
N PHE A 137 9.41 12.75 -9.09
CA PHE A 137 9.92 12.43 -10.42
C PHE A 137 11.39 12.05 -10.40
N ALA A 138 12.24 12.85 -9.74
CA ALA A 138 13.66 12.55 -9.58
C ALA A 138 13.87 11.20 -8.86
N GLY A 139 13.14 10.95 -7.77
CA GLY A 139 13.20 9.70 -7.02
C GLY A 139 12.83 8.49 -7.87
N SER A 140 11.72 8.55 -8.63
CA SER A 140 11.30 7.46 -9.51
C SER A 140 12.28 7.22 -10.67
N PHE A 141 12.84 8.29 -11.23
CA PHE A 141 13.87 8.21 -12.27
C PHE A 141 15.16 7.55 -11.78
N LEU A 142 15.64 7.92 -10.58
CA LEU A 142 16.80 7.28 -9.94
C LEU A 142 16.51 5.82 -9.61
N ALA A 143 15.32 5.52 -9.05
CA ALA A 143 14.91 4.17 -8.72
C ALA A 143 14.90 3.25 -9.95
N ALA A 144 14.40 3.72 -11.09
CA ALA A 144 14.39 2.95 -12.34
C ALA A 144 15.80 2.55 -12.81
N ARG A 145 16.81 3.39 -12.54
CA ARG A 145 18.23 3.08 -12.84
C ARG A 145 18.85 2.13 -11.82
N LEU A 146 18.54 2.31 -10.53
CA LEU A 146 19.02 1.45 -9.45
C LEU A 146 18.44 0.03 -9.52
N LEU A 147 17.17 -0.10 -9.93
CA LEU A 147 16.49 -1.39 -10.07
C LEU A 147 17.19 -2.35 -11.05
N LYS A 148 17.95 -1.82 -12.03
CA LYS A 148 18.75 -2.66 -12.93
C LYS A 148 19.90 -3.39 -12.22
N LYS A 149 20.33 -2.90 -11.05
CA LYS A 149 21.45 -3.41 -10.26
C LYS A 149 21.01 -4.27 -9.06
N LEU A 150 19.71 -4.30 -8.76
CA LEU A 150 19.16 -5.01 -7.60
C LEU A 150 18.48 -6.31 -8.02
N THR A 151 18.65 -7.35 -7.22
CA THR A 151 17.86 -8.58 -7.38
C THR A 151 16.45 -8.37 -6.83
N ILE A 152 15.47 -9.10 -7.38
CA ILE A 152 14.08 -9.09 -6.87
C ILE A 152 14.05 -9.43 -5.37
N ARG A 153 14.89 -10.38 -4.94
CA ARG A 153 14.98 -10.80 -3.54
C ARG A 153 15.51 -9.71 -2.62
N SER A 154 16.54 -8.96 -3.05
CA SER A 154 17.06 -7.82 -2.29
C SER A 154 16.00 -6.71 -2.15
N LEU A 155 15.27 -6.43 -3.22
CA LEU A 155 14.20 -5.42 -3.22
C LEU A 155 13.08 -5.81 -2.24
N GLN A 156 12.60 -7.05 -2.32
CA GLN A 156 11.56 -7.57 -1.41
C GLN A 156 12.00 -7.50 0.05
N PHE A 157 13.25 -7.83 0.35
CA PHE A 157 13.77 -7.76 1.72
C PHE A 157 13.82 -6.32 2.24
N ILE A 158 14.34 -5.37 1.46
CA ILE A 158 14.42 -3.95 1.86
C ILE A 158 13.02 -3.38 2.10
N VAL A 159 12.11 -3.56 1.13
CA VAL A 159 10.73 -3.05 1.23
C VAL A 159 10.00 -3.73 2.39
N GLY A 160 10.14 -5.05 2.54
CA GLY A 160 9.55 -5.82 3.62
C GLY A 160 9.98 -5.32 5.00
N MET A 161 11.28 -5.07 5.22
CA MET A 161 11.76 -4.51 6.49
C MET A 161 11.18 -3.12 6.76
N LEU A 162 11.13 -2.23 5.76
CA LEU A 162 10.55 -0.90 5.91
C LEU A 162 9.07 -0.97 6.28
N LEU A 163 8.31 -1.86 5.63
CA LEU A 163 6.90 -2.08 5.92
C LEU A 163 6.68 -2.66 7.32
N ILE A 164 7.54 -3.56 7.78
CA ILE A 164 7.51 -4.09 9.15
C ILE A 164 7.70 -2.96 10.16
N LEU A 165 8.67 -2.06 9.95
CA LEU A 165 8.89 -0.91 10.82
C LEU A 165 7.67 0.02 10.88
N VAL A 166 7.08 0.34 9.71
CA VAL A 166 5.84 1.13 9.64
C VAL A 166 4.70 0.44 10.38
N ALA A 167 4.53 -0.88 10.18
CA ALA A 167 3.48 -1.64 10.83
C ALA A 167 3.63 -1.64 12.36
N PHE A 168 4.83 -1.82 12.89
CA PHE A 168 5.07 -1.71 14.33
C PHE A 168 4.78 -0.29 14.84
N GLY A 169 5.17 0.75 14.09
CA GLY A 169 4.82 2.13 14.43
C GLY A 169 3.31 2.35 14.54
N MET A 170 2.54 1.81 13.60
CA MET A 170 1.08 1.89 13.62
C MET A 170 0.45 1.08 14.77
N ILE A 171 0.92 -0.14 15.01
CA ILE A 171 0.40 -1.04 16.06
C ILE A 171 0.62 -0.44 17.45
N THR A 172 1.80 0.14 17.68
CA THR A 172 2.13 0.79 18.95
C THR A 172 1.48 2.18 19.10
N GLY A 173 0.93 2.74 18.02
CA GLY A 173 0.37 4.09 18.04
C GLY A 173 1.43 5.20 18.04
N VAL A 174 2.71 4.86 17.83
CA VAL A 174 3.80 5.83 17.61
C VAL A 174 3.61 6.58 16.29
N LEU A 175 3.07 5.91 15.27
CA LEU A 175 2.75 6.44 13.94
C LEU A 175 1.25 6.40 13.70
#